data_AF-A0A8J6Z932-F1
#
_entry.id   AF-A0A8J6Z932-F1
#
_cell.length_a   1.000
_cell.length_b   1.000
_cell.length_c   1.000
_cell.angle_alpha   90.00
_cell.angle_beta   90.00
_cell.angle_gamma   90.00
#
_symmetry.space_group_name_H-M   'P 1'
#
loop_
_entity.id
_entity.type
_entity.pdbx_description
1 polymer ?
#
loop_
_entity_poly.entity_id
_entity_poly.type
_entity_poly.pdbx_seq_one_letter_code
_entity_poly.pdbx_strand_id
1 'polypeptide(L)'
;MGANDAAIKEALKKLRLNRDQQKAADDAAIKRALVTIKVFGVGGGGNSVLKRIAESDFLAIDLVAVNTDSHALGFSNSDAIRSIQIGENLTRGRGTGGRVEIGEQAAKADADRLKDMMVGADMIFITAGMGGGTGTGAAPVVARLAKELGMLTVGVVTLPFGFEGRRKQRIANEGIVRMQSYMDALIVVRNDNLMKLPENRNLTMVDAFAAADSVLRQAIRCVAELILTIGVINVDFADMTTIFRQSESSDALLGIGRSNISAVHAVQEAIHSPLIDKSLKGARGIILNITGDETLPIHDVNEAASYIFSQTEDDVNIILGTVIDKSMNGMIQATIIATDFADSLALKSPTIEAPKSTVAVAQGFTFDKPKTPPPENKFQMPTFNFRPIGSKSDDQ
;
A
#
# COMPACT_ATOMS: atom_id res chain seq x y z
N MET A 1 -46.09 -55.86 4.17
CA MET A 1 -44.73 -55.44 3.75
C MET A 1 -44.56 -53.91 3.59
N GLY A 2 -45.56 -53.05 3.84
CA GLY A 2 -45.44 -51.60 3.57
C GLY A 2 -44.92 -50.70 4.71
N ALA A 3 -45.06 -51.10 5.98
CA ALA A 3 -44.72 -50.23 7.12
C ALA A 3 -43.20 -50.11 7.38
N ASN A 4 -42.44 -51.16 7.09
CA ASN A 4 -40.99 -51.17 7.33
C ASN A 4 -40.22 -50.34 6.27
N ASP A 5 -40.74 -50.28 5.04
CA ASP A 5 -40.10 -49.58 3.92
C ASP A 5 -40.23 -48.04 4.06
N ALA A 6 -41.34 -47.57 4.64
CA ALA A 6 -41.54 -46.16 4.97
C ALA A 6 -40.59 -45.68 6.08
N ALA A 7 -40.42 -46.47 7.14
CA ALA A 7 -39.51 -46.16 8.24
C ALA A 7 -38.04 -46.11 7.78
N ILE A 8 -37.63 -47.02 6.89
CA ILE A 8 -36.27 -47.04 6.32
C ILE A 8 -36.04 -45.82 5.42
N LYS A 9 -37.02 -45.43 4.59
CA LYS A 9 -36.92 -44.22 3.75
C LYS A 9 -36.80 -42.95 4.58
N GLU A 10 -37.52 -42.87 5.69
CA GLU A 10 -37.45 -41.70 6.56
C GLU A 10 -36.13 -41.62 7.33
N ALA A 11 -35.59 -42.76 7.80
CA ALA A 11 -34.27 -42.82 8.41
C ALA A 11 -33.15 -42.42 7.43
N LEU A 12 -33.23 -42.89 6.18
CA LEU A 12 -32.27 -42.50 5.12
C LEU A 12 -32.37 -41.01 4.75
N LYS A 13 -33.58 -40.43 4.78
CA LYS A 13 -33.78 -39.00 4.55
C LYS A 13 -33.17 -38.14 5.66
N LYS A 14 -33.33 -38.56 6.92
CA LYS A 14 -32.71 -37.87 8.08
C LYS A 14 -31.19 -37.98 8.08
N LEU A 15 -30.64 -39.15 7.72
CA LEU A 15 -29.20 -39.35 7.54
C LEU A 15 -28.60 -38.48 6.42
N ARG A 16 -29.32 -38.33 5.30
CA ARG A 16 -28.91 -37.43 4.22
C ARG A 16 -28.97 -35.97 4.65
N LEU A 17 -30.06 -35.53 5.28
CA LEU A 17 -30.17 -34.15 5.79
C LEU A 17 -29.06 -33.81 6.79
N ASN A 18 -28.77 -34.70 7.75
CA ASN A 18 -27.69 -34.49 8.70
C ASN A 18 -26.32 -34.45 8.01
N ARG A 19 -26.10 -35.30 7.00
CA ARG A 19 -24.85 -35.31 6.24
C ARG A 19 -24.71 -34.06 5.36
N ASP A 20 -25.79 -33.53 4.81
CA ASP A 20 -25.81 -32.29 4.03
C ASP A 20 -25.64 -31.06 4.93
N GLN A 21 -26.21 -31.08 6.15
CA GLN A 21 -25.98 -30.05 7.17
C GLN A 21 -24.56 -30.09 7.73
N GLN A 22 -24.01 -31.28 7.97
CA GLN A 22 -22.62 -31.46 8.38
C GLN A 22 -21.68 -31.01 7.27
N LYS A 23 -21.96 -31.37 6.01
CA LYS A 23 -21.18 -30.92 4.85
C LYS A 23 -21.29 -29.42 4.63
N ALA A 24 -22.46 -28.81 4.81
CA ALA A 24 -22.61 -27.36 4.75
C ALA A 24 -21.89 -26.64 5.91
N ALA A 25 -21.86 -27.24 7.10
CA ALA A 25 -21.10 -26.73 8.24
C ALA A 25 -19.59 -26.89 8.04
N ASP A 26 -19.13 -28.00 7.45
CA ASP A 26 -17.74 -28.27 7.11
C ASP A 26 -17.28 -27.37 5.93
N ASP A 27 -18.13 -27.18 4.92
CA ASP A 27 -17.92 -26.23 3.81
C ASP A 27 -17.91 -24.75 4.30
N ALA A 28 -18.65 -24.44 5.37
CA ALA A 28 -18.59 -23.14 6.05
C ALA A 28 -17.37 -23.01 6.98
N ALA A 29 -16.91 -24.10 7.61
CA ALA A 29 -15.75 -24.12 8.49
C ALA A 29 -14.41 -24.12 7.74
N ILE A 30 -14.37 -24.67 6.51
CA ILE A 30 -13.21 -24.63 5.60
C ILE A 30 -13.07 -23.25 4.91
N LYS A 31 -14.06 -22.36 5.06
CA LYS A 31 -14.08 -21.00 4.48
C LYS A 31 -13.61 -19.87 5.40
N ARG A 32 -12.86 -20.15 6.47
CA ARG A 32 -12.06 -19.11 7.14
C ARG A 32 -10.73 -19.00 6.41
N ALA A 33 -10.48 -17.87 5.75
CA ALA A 33 -9.15 -17.56 5.26
C ALA A 33 -8.15 -17.71 6.43
N LEU A 34 -7.01 -18.36 6.18
CA LEU A 34 -5.90 -18.51 7.12
C LEU A 34 -5.23 -17.18 7.51
N VAL A 35 -5.71 -16.06 6.96
CA VAL A 35 -5.13 -14.73 7.07
C VAL A 35 -6.14 -13.80 7.74
N THR A 36 -5.78 -13.25 8.88
CA THR A 36 -6.56 -12.27 9.61
C THR A 36 -6.22 -10.87 9.11
N ILE A 37 -7.17 -10.22 8.46
CA ILE A 37 -7.03 -8.86 7.92
C ILE A 37 -7.75 -7.87 8.83
N LYS A 38 -7.07 -6.79 9.21
CA LYS A 38 -7.69 -5.65 9.90
C LYS A 38 -7.52 -4.36 9.12
N VAL A 39 -8.57 -3.55 9.05
CA VAL A 39 -8.60 -2.28 8.33
C VAL A 39 -8.70 -1.13 9.32
N PHE A 40 -7.65 -0.31 9.35
CA PHE A 40 -7.54 0.89 10.17
C PHE A 40 -7.92 2.13 9.35
N GLY A 41 -9.08 2.69 9.64
CA GLY A 41 -9.55 3.96 9.07
C GLY A 41 -9.09 5.11 9.97
N VAL A 42 -8.23 6.00 9.45
CA VAL A 42 -7.63 7.07 10.26
C VAL A 42 -8.17 8.43 9.86
N GLY A 43 -8.75 9.14 10.83
CA GLY A 43 -9.36 10.45 10.66
C GLY A 43 -10.72 10.40 9.93
N GLY A 44 -11.27 11.57 9.63
CA GLY A 44 -12.64 11.68 9.06
C GLY A 44 -12.84 10.92 7.75
N GLY A 45 -11.91 11.05 6.79
CA GLY A 45 -11.98 10.34 5.50
C GLY A 45 -11.88 8.83 5.67
N GLY A 46 -10.92 8.34 6.47
CA GLY A 46 -10.78 6.91 6.74
C GLY A 46 -12.00 6.32 7.46
N ASN A 47 -12.53 7.03 8.46
CA ASN A 47 -13.75 6.62 9.16
C ASN A 47 -14.97 6.58 8.23
N SER A 48 -15.09 7.53 7.29
CA SER A 48 -16.16 7.54 6.28
C SER A 48 -16.12 6.28 5.41
N VAL A 49 -14.91 5.89 4.96
CA VAL A 49 -14.70 4.66 4.18
C VAL A 49 -15.08 3.42 4.98
N LEU A 50 -14.64 3.31 6.25
CA LEU A 50 -14.98 2.16 7.09
C LEU A 50 -16.49 2.01 7.30
N LYS A 51 -17.20 3.12 7.48
CA LYS A 51 -18.66 3.08 7.63
C LYS A 51 -19.32 2.42 6.41
N ARG A 52 -18.92 2.82 5.20
CA ARG A 52 -19.44 2.25 3.95
C ARG A 52 -19.02 0.80 3.74
N ILE A 53 -17.84 0.40 4.23
CA ILE A 53 -17.41 -1.01 4.24
C ILE A 53 -18.30 -1.82 5.17
N ALA A 54 -18.57 -1.33 6.38
CA ALA A 54 -19.43 -2.03 7.35
C ALA A 54 -20.89 -2.17 6.89
N GLU A 55 -21.37 -1.25 6.04
CA GLU A 55 -22.69 -1.35 5.40
C GLU A 55 -22.74 -2.43 4.30
N SER A 56 -21.59 -2.96 3.86
CA SER A 56 -21.46 -3.96 2.80
C SER A 56 -21.00 -5.30 3.39
N ASP A 57 -21.92 -6.23 3.67
CA ASP A 57 -21.69 -7.57 4.28
C ASP A 57 -20.88 -8.53 3.37
N PHE A 58 -19.61 -8.25 3.09
CA PHE A 58 -18.89 -9.02 2.05
C PHE A 58 -17.63 -9.76 2.51
N LEU A 59 -16.88 -9.32 3.53
CA LEU A 59 -15.60 -9.93 3.87
C LEU A 59 -15.41 -10.06 5.39
N ALA A 60 -14.79 -11.17 5.82
CA ALA A 60 -14.38 -11.41 7.20
C ALA A 60 -13.14 -10.55 7.55
N ILE A 61 -13.35 -9.24 7.67
CA ILE A 61 -12.33 -8.25 8.01
C ILE A 61 -12.71 -7.50 9.28
N ASP A 62 -11.72 -7.24 10.15
CA ASP A 62 -11.96 -6.42 11.34
C ASP A 62 -11.81 -4.94 10.98
N LEU A 63 -12.79 -4.12 11.35
CA LEU A 63 -12.75 -2.68 11.09
C LEU A 63 -12.38 -1.92 12.36
N VAL A 64 -11.40 -1.02 12.25
CA VAL A 64 -10.89 -0.20 13.36
C VAL A 64 -10.87 1.28 12.97
N ALA A 65 -11.79 2.07 13.51
CA ALA A 65 -11.83 3.52 13.30
C ALA A 65 -10.94 4.24 14.32
N VAL A 66 -10.06 5.12 13.84
CA VAL A 66 -9.10 5.88 14.68
C VAL A 66 -9.30 7.36 14.44
N ASN A 67 -9.65 8.12 15.48
CA ASN A 67 -9.82 9.56 15.33
C ASN A 67 -9.53 10.34 16.62
N THR A 68 -9.22 11.62 16.47
CA THR A 68 -9.10 12.58 17.59
C THR A 68 -10.42 13.29 17.90
N ASP A 69 -11.39 13.17 16.99
CA ASP A 69 -12.74 13.73 17.11
C ASP A 69 -13.71 12.66 17.61
N SER A 70 -14.20 12.85 18.82
CA SER A 70 -15.14 11.95 19.50
C SER A 70 -16.54 11.95 18.86
N HIS A 71 -16.98 13.07 18.29
CA HIS A 71 -18.26 13.15 17.59
C HIS A 71 -18.21 12.37 16.28
N ALA A 72 -17.10 12.48 15.54
CA ALA A 72 -16.90 11.71 14.31
C ALA A 72 -16.85 10.19 14.57
N LEU A 73 -16.37 9.76 15.75
CA LEU A 73 -16.39 8.36 16.18
C LEU A 73 -17.77 7.91 16.69
N GLY A 74 -18.51 8.78 17.37
CA GLY A 74 -19.85 8.46 17.88
C GLY A 74 -20.89 8.15 16.79
N PHE A 75 -20.67 8.62 15.56
CA PHE A 75 -21.46 8.22 14.39
C PHE A 75 -21.08 6.83 13.83
N SER A 76 -19.99 6.23 14.31
CA SER A 76 -19.48 4.91 13.90
C SER A 76 -20.07 3.75 14.72
N ASN A 77 -21.18 3.97 15.46
CA ASN A 77 -21.87 3.01 16.33
C ASN A 77 -22.57 1.84 15.58
N SER A 78 -21.91 1.24 14.60
CA SER A 78 -22.23 -0.10 14.17
C SER A 78 -21.41 -1.07 15.02
N ASP A 79 -22.02 -2.14 15.54
CA ASP A 79 -21.32 -3.21 16.28
C ASP A 79 -20.16 -3.82 15.46
N ALA A 80 -20.13 -3.58 14.15
CA ALA A 80 -19.10 -4.02 13.22
C ALA A 80 -17.79 -3.19 13.24
N ILE A 81 -17.75 -1.99 13.82
CA ILE A 81 -16.56 -1.12 13.80
C ILE A 81 -16.06 -0.85 15.22
N ARG A 82 -14.85 -1.29 15.52
CA ARG A 82 -14.17 -0.92 16.77
C ARG A 82 -13.61 0.48 16.67
N SER A 83 -13.92 1.34 17.63
CA SER A 83 -13.51 2.75 17.62
C SER A 83 -12.43 3.03 18.66
N ILE A 84 -11.39 3.77 18.26
CA ILE A 84 -10.31 4.24 19.13
C ILE A 84 -10.24 5.76 19.02
N GLN A 85 -10.60 6.43 20.12
CA GLN A 85 -10.31 7.84 20.29
C GLN A 85 -8.85 8.00 20.74
N ILE A 86 -8.06 8.72 19.94
CA ILE A 86 -6.66 9.06 20.23
C ILE A 86 -6.51 10.52 20.65
N GLY A 87 -5.54 10.82 21.50
CA GLY A 87 -5.20 12.16 21.93
C GLY A 87 -6.28 12.86 22.75
N GLU A 88 -7.05 12.12 23.55
CA GLU A 88 -8.14 12.69 24.37
C GLU A 88 -7.65 13.84 25.25
N ASN A 89 -6.49 13.68 25.89
CA ASN A 89 -5.86 14.71 26.72
C ASN A 89 -5.39 15.94 25.91
N LEU A 90 -5.13 15.77 24.60
CA LEU A 90 -4.61 16.83 23.72
C LEU A 90 -5.75 17.62 23.07
N THR A 91 -6.79 16.95 22.58
CA THR A 91 -7.86 17.56 21.78
C THR A 91 -9.16 17.73 22.55
N ARG A 92 -9.29 17.09 23.71
CA ARG A 92 -10.56 16.98 24.47
C ARG A 92 -11.70 16.45 23.58
N GLY A 93 -11.36 15.57 22.63
CA GLY A 93 -12.30 14.96 21.70
C GLY A 93 -12.84 15.87 20.59
N ARG A 94 -12.23 17.04 20.35
CA ARG A 94 -12.69 18.04 19.36
C ARG A 94 -11.96 18.00 18.03
N GLY A 95 -11.10 17.00 17.80
CA GLY A 95 -10.25 16.94 16.62
C GLY A 95 -9.02 17.86 16.69
N THR A 96 -8.22 17.87 15.62
CA THR A 96 -6.95 18.61 15.58
C THR A 96 -7.03 20.00 14.94
N GLY A 97 -8.19 20.39 14.41
CA GLY A 97 -8.36 21.64 13.65
C GLY A 97 -7.47 21.72 12.40
N GLY A 98 -7.11 20.59 11.80
CA GLY A 98 -6.24 20.53 10.62
C GLY A 98 -4.73 20.59 10.93
N ARG A 99 -4.34 20.61 12.20
CA ARG A 99 -2.93 20.55 12.62
C ARG A 99 -2.44 19.10 12.59
N VAL A 100 -1.35 18.87 11.85
CA VAL A 100 -0.78 17.54 11.62
C VAL A 100 -0.01 17.05 12.84
N GLU A 101 0.72 17.96 13.49
CA GLU A 101 1.57 17.67 14.63
C GLU A 101 0.75 17.16 15.82
N ILE A 102 -0.45 17.73 16.02
CA ILE A 102 -1.39 17.26 17.05
C ILE A 102 -1.88 15.85 16.74
N GLY A 103 -2.19 15.55 15.46
CA GLY A 103 -2.62 14.21 15.06
C GLY A 103 -1.54 13.16 15.27
N GLU A 104 -0.29 13.51 14.98
CA GLU A 104 0.87 12.66 15.23
C GLU A 104 1.12 12.45 16.73
N GLN A 105 1.09 13.52 17.53
CA GLN A 105 1.25 13.43 18.99
C GLN A 105 0.13 12.60 19.64
N ALA A 106 -1.11 12.77 19.16
CA ALA A 106 -2.25 11.98 19.61
C ALA A 106 -2.03 10.48 19.36
N ALA A 107 -1.61 10.10 18.16
CA ALA A 107 -1.34 8.70 17.84
C ALA A 107 -0.15 8.12 18.62
N LYS A 108 0.89 8.93 18.90
CA LYS A 108 2.02 8.51 19.73
C LYS A 108 1.63 8.32 21.20
N ALA A 109 0.77 9.19 21.73
CA ALA A 109 0.31 9.10 23.12
C ALA A 109 -0.53 7.83 23.37
N ASP A 110 -1.29 7.39 22.37
CA ASP A 110 -2.13 6.19 22.45
C ASP A 110 -1.53 4.98 21.69
N ALA A 111 -0.20 4.94 21.52
CA ALA A 111 0.47 3.92 20.73
C ALA A 111 0.21 2.49 21.25
N ASP A 112 0.17 2.29 22.57
CA ASP A 112 -0.07 0.96 23.15
C ASP A 112 -1.48 0.45 22.83
N ARG A 113 -2.50 1.31 22.97
CA ARG A 113 -3.89 0.99 22.59
C ARG A 113 -4.03 0.67 21.10
N LEU A 114 -3.28 1.37 20.25
CA LEU A 114 -3.23 1.08 18.81
C LEU A 114 -2.59 -0.29 18.54
N LYS A 115 -1.47 -0.61 19.20
CA LYS A 115 -0.80 -1.92 19.08
C LYS A 115 -1.72 -3.06 19.53
N ASP A 116 -2.41 -2.91 20.67
CA ASP A 116 -3.35 -3.92 21.18
C ASP A 116 -4.44 -4.27 20.16
N MET A 117 -4.92 -3.27 19.42
CA MET A 117 -5.93 -3.48 18.38
C MET A 117 -5.38 -4.16 17.13
N MET A 118 -4.06 -4.07 16.89
CA MET A 118 -3.38 -4.74 15.78
C MET A 118 -3.13 -6.22 16.08
N VAL A 119 -2.89 -6.61 17.34
CA VAL A 119 -2.53 -7.99 17.74
C VAL A 119 -3.42 -9.06 17.09
N GLY A 120 -2.78 -10.10 16.52
CA GLY A 120 -3.47 -11.22 15.86
C GLY A 120 -3.83 -10.95 14.40
N ALA A 121 -3.46 -9.81 13.83
CA ALA A 121 -3.54 -9.57 12.39
C ALA A 121 -2.30 -10.11 11.68
N ASP A 122 -2.49 -10.75 10.54
CA ASP A 122 -1.42 -11.08 9.59
C ASP A 122 -1.16 -9.89 8.66
N MET A 123 -2.21 -9.12 8.38
CA MET A 123 -2.19 -7.97 7.48
C MET A 123 -3.00 -6.80 8.03
N ILE A 124 -2.43 -5.61 7.91
CA ILE A 124 -3.05 -4.35 8.28
C ILE A 124 -3.23 -3.48 7.04
N PHE A 125 -4.49 -3.15 6.73
CA PHE A 125 -4.81 -2.07 5.83
C PHE A 125 -4.89 -0.76 6.59
N ILE A 126 -4.31 0.31 6.04
CA ILE A 126 -4.45 1.66 6.59
C ILE A 126 -5.06 2.55 5.53
N THR A 127 -6.20 3.15 5.84
CA THR A 127 -6.85 4.11 4.94
C THR A 127 -7.07 5.45 5.60
N ALA A 128 -6.77 6.51 4.85
CA ALA A 128 -6.89 7.89 5.31
C ALA A 128 -7.09 8.85 4.14
N GLY A 129 -7.86 9.90 4.39
CA GLY A 129 -7.86 11.09 3.54
C GLY A 129 -6.72 12.02 3.95
N MET A 130 -5.75 12.22 3.06
CA MET A 130 -4.56 13.03 3.33
C MET A 130 -4.85 14.53 3.13
N GLY A 131 -4.11 15.38 3.82
CA GLY A 131 -4.28 16.84 3.79
C GLY A 131 -5.08 17.40 4.98
N GLY A 132 -5.74 16.54 5.76
CA GLY A 132 -6.30 16.87 7.08
C GLY A 132 -5.25 16.78 8.20
N GLY A 133 -5.65 17.07 9.45
CA GLY A 133 -4.73 16.98 10.58
C GLY A 133 -4.58 15.57 11.16
N THR A 134 -5.70 14.91 11.50
CA THR A 134 -5.69 13.55 12.06
C THR A 134 -5.15 12.52 11.06
N GLY A 135 -5.75 12.41 9.87
CA GLY A 135 -5.33 11.42 8.86
C GLY A 135 -3.84 11.52 8.53
N THR A 136 -3.40 12.70 8.10
CA THR A 136 -1.99 12.95 7.72
C THR A 136 -1.00 12.77 8.88
N GLY A 137 -1.40 13.09 10.11
CA GLY A 137 -0.50 13.02 11.27
C GLY A 137 -0.44 11.64 11.90
N ALA A 138 -1.60 10.98 12.04
CA ALA A 138 -1.72 9.69 12.73
C ALA A 138 -1.45 8.49 11.81
N ALA A 139 -1.81 8.55 10.52
CA ALA A 139 -1.63 7.40 9.63
C ALA A 139 -0.17 6.90 9.53
N PRO A 140 0.86 7.77 9.41
CA PRO A 140 2.25 7.32 9.45
C PRO A 140 2.67 6.69 10.79
N VAL A 141 2.03 7.08 11.90
CA VAL A 141 2.30 6.47 13.21
C VAL A 141 1.69 5.08 13.27
N VAL A 142 0.42 4.93 12.86
CA VAL A 142 -0.25 3.62 12.76
C VAL A 142 0.53 2.67 11.84
N ALA A 143 1.02 3.19 10.71
CA ALA A 143 1.89 2.49 9.76
C ALA A 143 3.15 1.92 10.42
N ARG A 144 3.87 2.78 11.13
CA ARG A 144 5.09 2.40 11.84
C ARG A 144 4.81 1.31 12.89
N LEU A 145 3.74 1.46 13.67
CA LEU A 145 3.38 0.48 14.70
C LEU A 145 3.07 -0.90 14.10
N ALA A 146 2.33 -0.93 12.98
CA ALA A 146 2.02 -2.19 12.29
C ALA A 146 3.29 -2.86 11.72
N LYS A 147 4.20 -2.08 11.12
CA LYS A 147 5.49 -2.59 10.62
C LYS A 147 6.40 -3.10 11.74
N GLU A 148 6.45 -2.41 12.88
CA GLU A 148 7.19 -2.86 14.08
C GLU A 148 6.67 -4.19 14.63
N LEU A 149 5.38 -4.49 14.43
CA LEU A 149 4.76 -5.76 14.82
C LEU A 149 4.94 -6.86 13.76
N GLY A 150 5.61 -6.58 12.63
CA GLY A 150 5.92 -7.56 11.58
C GLY A 150 4.77 -7.88 10.62
N MET A 151 3.66 -7.15 10.70
CA MET A 151 2.48 -7.38 9.87
C MET A 151 2.71 -6.89 8.43
N LEU A 152 2.04 -7.51 7.45
CA LEU A 152 2.02 -6.99 6.08
C LEU A 152 1.22 -5.68 6.06
N THR A 153 1.85 -4.56 5.68
CA THR A 153 1.22 -3.24 5.73
C THR A 153 0.86 -2.71 4.34
N VAL A 154 -0.45 -2.50 4.11
CA VAL A 154 -0.95 -1.91 2.86
C VAL A 154 -1.70 -0.62 3.13
N GLY A 155 -1.19 0.48 2.61
CA GLY A 155 -1.82 1.79 2.69
C GLY A 155 -2.68 2.05 1.47
N VAL A 156 -3.91 2.54 1.66
CA VAL A 156 -4.76 3.06 0.59
C VAL A 156 -5.24 4.45 0.99
N VAL A 157 -4.63 5.49 0.42
CA VAL A 157 -4.84 6.88 0.86
C VAL A 157 -5.23 7.78 -0.31
N THR A 158 -5.96 8.86 -0.03
CA THR A 158 -6.31 9.85 -1.05
C THR A 158 -5.53 11.14 -0.90
N LEU A 159 -5.10 11.70 -2.04
CA LEU A 159 -4.75 13.12 -2.17
C LEU A 159 -6.03 13.95 -2.32
N PRO A 160 -6.10 15.15 -1.71
CA PRO A 160 -7.29 15.99 -1.76
C PRO A 160 -7.59 16.46 -3.19
N PHE A 161 -8.74 17.07 -3.41
CA PHE A 161 -9.01 17.73 -4.69
C PHE A 161 -8.19 19.02 -4.81
N GLY A 162 -7.85 19.41 -6.04
CA GLY A 162 -7.13 20.65 -6.33
C GLY A 162 -7.85 21.90 -5.80
N PHE A 163 -9.19 21.91 -5.83
CA PHE A 163 -10.00 23.03 -5.32
C PHE A 163 -9.90 23.20 -3.79
N GLU A 164 -9.48 22.19 -3.04
CA GLU A 164 -9.32 22.31 -1.58
C GLU A 164 -8.09 23.12 -1.18
N GLY A 165 -7.23 23.44 -2.15
CA GLY A 165 -6.14 24.39 -2.03
C GLY A 165 -4.76 23.76 -1.88
N ARG A 166 -3.76 24.50 -2.35
CA ARG A 166 -2.34 24.07 -2.40
C ARG A 166 -1.76 23.70 -1.04
N ARG A 167 -2.23 24.34 0.04
CA ARG A 167 -1.77 24.03 1.40
C ARG A 167 -2.12 22.59 1.80
N LYS A 168 -3.35 22.15 1.55
CA LYS A 168 -3.77 20.77 1.85
C LYS A 168 -3.00 19.77 1.00
N GLN A 169 -2.82 20.05 -0.29
CA GLN A 169 -2.01 19.21 -1.19
C GLN A 169 -0.59 19.01 -0.67
N ARG A 170 0.08 20.09 -0.26
CA ARG A 170 1.44 20.01 0.30
C ARG A 170 1.49 19.13 1.56
N ILE A 171 0.59 19.40 2.51
CA ILE A 171 0.48 18.62 3.75
C ILE A 171 0.23 17.13 3.45
N ALA A 172 -0.64 16.84 2.48
CA ALA A 172 -0.95 15.48 2.08
C ALA A 172 0.28 14.74 1.54
N ASN A 173 1.03 15.37 0.63
CA ASN A 173 2.27 14.81 0.09
C ASN A 173 3.33 14.58 1.17
N GLU A 174 3.53 15.53 2.10
CA GLU A 174 4.44 15.37 3.23
C GLU A 174 4.04 14.18 4.14
N GLY A 175 2.73 13.96 4.33
CA GLY A 175 2.23 12.78 5.04
C GLY A 175 2.49 11.46 4.31
N ILE A 176 2.28 11.43 2.98
CA ILE A 176 2.52 10.25 2.13
C ILE A 176 3.99 9.85 2.18
N VAL A 177 4.91 10.80 2.01
CA VAL A 177 6.37 10.52 2.06
C VAL A 177 6.76 9.91 3.41
N ARG A 178 6.19 10.40 4.52
CA ARG A 178 6.44 9.81 5.85
C ARG A 178 5.85 8.40 6.00
N MET A 179 4.71 8.13 5.36
CA MET A 179 4.03 6.84 5.41
C MET A 179 4.76 5.78 4.57
N GLN A 180 5.35 6.16 3.43
CA GLN A 180 6.06 5.25 2.52
C GLN A 180 7.13 4.41 3.23
N SER A 181 7.93 5.00 4.13
CA SER A 181 8.98 4.28 4.86
C SER A 181 8.47 3.12 5.74
N TYR A 182 7.17 3.13 6.08
CA TYR A 182 6.55 2.17 6.98
C TYR A 182 5.54 1.24 6.29
N MET A 183 5.37 1.36 4.98
CA MET A 183 4.46 0.53 4.19
C MET A 183 5.22 -0.54 3.43
N ASP A 184 4.61 -1.72 3.28
CA ASP A 184 5.03 -2.71 2.28
C ASP A 184 4.44 -2.32 0.90
N ALA A 185 3.18 -1.88 0.85
CA ALA A 185 2.59 -1.27 -0.35
C ALA A 185 1.74 -0.04 0.01
N LEU A 186 1.80 1.01 -0.79
CA LEU A 186 1.07 2.27 -0.60
C LEU A 186 0.44 2.71 -1.92
N ILE A 187 -0.87 2.56 -1.99
CA ILE A 187 -1.70 2.99 -3.11
C ILE A 187 -2.18 4.42 -2.84
N VAL A 188 -1.74 5.36 -3.68
CA VAL A 188 -2.11 6.77 -3.59
C VAL A 188 -3.14 7.11 -4.65
N VAL A 189 -4.37 7.36 -4.23
CA VAL A 189 -5.47 7.76 -5.11
C VAL A 189 -5.50 9.29 -5.21
N ARG A 190 -5.46 9.83 -6.43
CA ARG A 190 -5.63 11.27 -6.65
C ARG A 190 -7.09 11.60 -6.87
N ASN A 191 -7.73 12.33 -5.96
CA ASN A 191 -9.14 12.71 -6.13
C ASN A 191 -9.38 13.49 -7.43
N ASP A 192 -8.41 14.27 -7.90
CA ASP A 192 -8.49 14.98 -9.19
C ASP A 192 -8.65 14.04 -10.39
N ASN A 193 -8.23 12.78 -10.31
CA ASN A 193 -8.45 11.81 -11.39
C ASN A 193 -9.94 11.49 -11.56
N LEU A 194 -10.74 11.59 -10.50
CA LEU A 194 -12.19 11.42 -10.59
C LEU A 194 -12.82 12.49 -11.48
N MET A 195 -12.25 13.69 -11.51
CA MET A 195 -12.75 14.80 -12.34
C MET A 195 -12.41 14.65 -13.83
N LYS A 196 -11.50 13.72 -14.19
CA LYS A 196 -11.13 13.45 -15.58
C LYS A 196 -12.16 12.59 -16.31
N LEU A 197 -12.99 11.87 -15.56
CA LEU A 197 -14.05 11.03 -16.10
C LEU A 197 -15.16 11.91 -16.72
N PRO A 198 -15.51 11.71 -18.01
CA PRO A 198 -16.54 12.52 -18.67
C PRO A 198 -17.88 12.54 -17.94
N GLU A 199 -18.29 11.40 -17.37
CA GLU A 199 -19.51 11.22 -16.58
C GLU A 199 -19.52 12.06 -15.30
N ASN A 200 -18.35 12.44 -14.79
CA ASN A 200 -18.21 13.15 -13.52
C ASN A 200 -18.27 14.68 -13.64
N ARG A 201 -18.45 15.21 -14.85
CA ARG A 201 -18.45 16.66 -15.12
C ARG A 201 -19.53 17.43 -14.34
N ASN A 202 -20.65 16.77 -14.03
CA ASN A 202 -21.80 17.37 -13.34
C ASN A 202 -21.93 16.91 -11.89
N LEU A 203 -20.91 16.26 -11.31
CA LEU A 203 -20.96 15.83 -9.91
C LEU A 203 -21.10 17.04 -8.99
N THR A 204 -21.97 16.89 -7.99
CA THR A 204 -22.00 17.84 -6.88
C THR A 204 -20.78 17.63 -5.98
N MET A 205 -20.50 18.62 -5.12
CA MET A 205 -19.42 18.51 -4.14
C MET A 205 -19.57 17.27 -3.24
N VAL A 206 -20.81 16.96 -2.83
CA VAL A 206 -21.11 15.82 -1.97
C VAL A 206 -20.84 14.50 -2.70
N ASP A 207 -21.27 14.41 -3.96
CA ASP A 207 -21.09 13.22 -4.78
C ASP A 207 -19.61 12.99 -5.13
N ALA A 208 -18.83 14.06 -5.32
CA ALA A 208 -17.40 13.96 -5.58
C ALA A 208 -16.63 13.31 -4.40
N PHE A 209 -16.90 13.72 -3.16
CA PHE A 209 -16.31 13.06 -1.99
C PHE A 209 -16.84 11.64 -1.80
N ALA A 210 -18.12 11.40 -2.08
CA ALA A 210 -18.67 10.05 -2.04
C ALA A 210 -18.04 9.13 -3.09
N ALA A 211 -17.70 9.65 -4.27
CA ALA A 211 -16.97 8.92 -5.30
C ALA A 211 -15.55 8.58 -4.85
N ALA A 212 -14.85 9.52 -4.21
CA ALA A 212 -13.53 9.26 -3.62
C ALA A 212 -13.57 8.19 -2.53
N ASP A 213 -14.55 8.25 -1.63
CA ASP A 213 -14.77 7.21 -0.61
C ASP A 213 -15.05 5.85 -1.26
N SER A 214 -15.86 5.82 -2.33
CA SER A 214 -16.19 4.58 -3.04
C SER A 214 -14.96 3.98 -3.69
N VAL A 215 -14.06 4.80 -4.22
CA VAL A 215 -12.78 4.34 -4.75
C VAL A 215 -11.90 3.71 -3.67
N LEU A 216 -11.74 4.36 -2.52
CA LEU A 216 -10.97 3.80 -1.40
C LEU A 216 -11.55 2.47 -0.92
N ARG A 217 -12.88 2.42 -0.76
CA ARG A 217 -13.62 1.20 -0.40
C ARG A 217 -13.39 0.09 -1.43
N GLN A 218 -13.51 0.41 -2.71
CA GLN A 218 -13.32 -0.55 -3.79
C GLN A 218 -11.88 -1.05 -3.83
N ALA A 219 -10.89 -0.18 -3.58
CA ALA A 219 -9.50 -0.56 -3.51
C ALA A 219 -9.22 -1.56 -2.38
N ILE A 220 -9.64 -1.24 -1.15
CA ILE A 220 -9.49 -2.13 0.00
C ILE A 220 -10.19 -3.46 -0.26
N ARG A 221 -11.43 -3.41 -0.78
CA ARG A 221 -12.21 -4.60 -1.11
C ARG A 221 -11.49 -5.47 -2.14
N CYS A 222 -11.03 -4.89 -3.24
CA CYS A 222 -10.37 -5.66 -4.30
C CYS A 222 -9.10 -6.32 -3.77
N VAL A 223 -8.24 -5.60 -3.05
CA VAL A 223 -7.00 -6.19 -2.49
C VAL A 223 -7.32 -7.27 -1.46
N ALA A 224 -8.35 -7.07 -0.61
CA ALA A 224 -8.77 -8.09 0.35
C ALA A 224 -9.42 -9.32 -0.33
N GLU A 225 -10.18 -9.14 -1.40
CA GLU A 225 -10.76 -10.23 -2.21
C GLU A 225 -9.67 -11.13 -2.79
N LEU A 226 -8.53 -10.57 -3.22
CA LEU A 226 -7.39 -11.35 -3.73
C LEU A 226 -6.84 -12.35 -2.72
N ILE A 227 -6.94 -12.03 -1.43
CA ILE A 227 -6.32 -12.79 -0.34
C ILE A 227 -7.34 -13.76 0.28
N LEU A 228 -8.57 -13.29 0.45
CA LEU A 228 -9.60 -14.02 1.18
C LEU A 228 -10.38 -14.99 0.29
N THR A 229 -10.39 -14.78 -1.03
CA THR A 229 -11.20 -15.59 -1.95
C THR A 229 -10.37 -16.69 -2.56
N ILE A 230 -10.76 -17.94 -2.29
CA ILE A 230 -10.11 -19.11 -2.90
C ILE A 230 -10.50 -19.15 -4.39
N GLY A 231 -9.52 -18.91 -5.25
CA GLY A 231 -9.66 -19.00 -6.71
C GLY A 231 -9.43 -20.40 -7.28
N VAL A 232 -9.61 -20.55 -8.61
CA VAL A 232 -9.19 -21.76 -9.35
C VAL A 232 -7.67 -21.77 -9.54
N ILE A 233 -7.10 -20.59 -9.79
CA ILE A 233 -5.67 -20.32 -9.68
C ILE A 233 -5.54 -19.36 -8.50
N ASN A 234 -5.19 -19.91 -7.34
CA ASN A 234 -5.10 -19.13 -6.12
C ASN A 234 -3.75 -18.41 -6.06
N VAL A 235 -3.77 -17.09 -5.85
CA VAL A 235 -2.59 -16.35 -5.40
C VAL A 235 -2.51 -16.57 -3.90
N ASP A 236 -1.39 -17.10 -3.41
CA ASP A 236 -1.25 -17.29 -1.97
C ASP A 236 -0.79 -15.99 -1.28
N PHE A 237 -0.90 -15.95 0.05
CA PHE A 237 -0.50 -14.77 0.83
C PHE A 237 1.02 -14.56 0.80
N ALA A 238 1.81 -15.63 0.62
CA ALA A 238 3.27 -15.55 0.59
C ALA A 238 3.77 -14.93 -0.72
N ASP A 239 3.14 -15.25 -1.84
CA ASP A 239 3.31 -14.68 -3.17
C ASP A 239 3.06 -13.17 -3.15
N MET A 240 1.93 -12.76 -2.56
CA MET A 240 1.63 -11.34 -2.39
C MET A 240 2.63 -10.64 -1.48
N THR A 241 3.00 -11.26 -0.36
CA THR A 241 4.01 -10.74 0.56
C THR A 241 5.35 -10.56 -0.14
N THR A 242 5.74 -11.53 -0.99
CA THR A 242 6.94 -11.48 -1.81
C THR A 242 6.90 -10.29 -2.76
N ILE A 243 5.81 -10.09 -3.51
CA ILE A 243 5.67 -8.96 -4.44
C ILE A 243 5.71 -7.62 -3.72
N PHE A 244 5.03 -7.49 -2.58
CA PHE A 244 5.01 -6.23 -1.83
C PHE A 244 6.33 -5.93 -1.11
N ARG A 245 7.10 -6.96 -0.74
CA ARG A 245 8.38 -6.80 -0.03
C ARG A 245 9.62 -6.99 -0.90
N GLN A 246 9.48 -7.19 -2.21
CA GLN A 246 10.62 -7.38 -3.10
C GLN A 246 11.51 -6.14 -3.22
N SER A 247 11.03 -4.97 -2.78
CA SER A 247 11.74 -3.70 -2.87
C SER A 247 11.50 -2.81 -1.66
N GLU A 248 12.45 -1.91 -1.45
CA GLU A 248 12.37 -0.81 -0.47
C GLU A 248 11.34 0.26 -0.87
N SER A 249 10.86 0.22 -2.12
CA SER A 249 9.80 1.12 -2.59
C SER A 249 8.44 0.55 -2.24
N SER A 250 7.69 1.30 -1.45
CA SER A 250 6.30 0.99 -1.15
C SER A 250 5.33 1.52 -2.22
N ASP A 251 5.81 2.09 -3.34
CA ASP A 251 4.93 2.70 -4.34
C ASP A 251 4.12 1.61 -5.07
N ALA A 252 2.79 1.72 -5.02
CA ALA A 252 1.89 0.76 -5.62
C ALA A 252 0.77 1.47 -6.40
N LEU A 253 0.40 0.90 -7.53
CA LEU A 253 -0.74 1.31 -8.33
C LEU A 253 -1.80 0.22 -8.30
N LEU A 254 -3.06 0.65 -8.36
CA LEU A 254 -4.20 -0.22 -8.47
C LEU A 254 -4.99 0.17 -9.71
N GLY A 255 -5.27 -0.79 -10.59
CA GLY A 255 -6.20 -0.66 -11.70
C GLY A 255 -7.36 -1.61 -11.53
N ILE A 256 -8.58 -1.12 -11.77
CA ILE A 256 -9.77 -1.96 -11.77
C ILE A 256 -10.57 -1.68 -13.03
N GLY A 257 -10.88 -2.74 -13.76
CA GLY A 257 -11.65 -2.69 -14.99
C GLY A 257 -12.67 -3.81 -15.03
N ARG A 258 -13.78 -3.55 -15.71
CA ARG A 258 -14.88 -4.51 -15.87
C ARG A 258 -15.34 -4.54 -17.31
N SER A 259 -15.62 -5.73 -17.81
CA SER A 259 -16.15 -5.93 -19.16
C SER A 259 -17.08 -7.13 -19.19
N ASN A 260 -18.09 -7.09 -20.06
CA ASN A 260 -18.91 -8.24 -20.43
C ASN A 260 -18.50 -8.83 -21.79
N ILE A 261 -17.40 -8.34 -22.38
CA ILE A 261 -16.93 -8.73 -23.72
C ILE A 261 -15.85 -9.82 -23.61
N SER A 262 -14.75 -9.51 -22.93
CA SER A 262 -13.63 -10.44 -22.74
C SER A 262 -12.75 -10.01 -21.56
N ALA A 263 -11.91 -10.94 -21.08
CA ALA A 263 -10.95 -10.64 -20.02
C ALA A 263 -9.90 -9.59 -20.47
N VAL A 264 -9.50 -9.61 -21.74
CA VAL A 264 -8.58 -8.60 -22.32
C VAL A 264 -9.18 -7.20 -22.23
N HIS A 265 -10.48 -7.05 -22.56
CA HIS A 265 -11.16 -5.77 -22.44
C HIS A 265 -11.24 -5.31 -20.97
N ALA A 266 -11.51 -6.22 -20.04
CA ALA A 266 -11.50 -5.89 -18.61
C ALA A 266 -10.11 -5.40 -18.16
N VAL A 267 -9.03 -6.02 -18.65
CA VAL A 267 -7.66 -5.58 -18.39
C VAL A 267 -7.38 -4.21 -19.02
N GLN A 268 -7.83 -3.95 -20.25
CA GLN A 268 -7.68 -2.65 -20.89
C GLN A 268 -8.38 -1.54 -20.09
N GLU A 269 -9.61 -1.78 -19.63
CA GLU A 269 -10.32 -0.86 -18.74
C GLU A 269 -9.57 -0.65 -17.42
N ALA A 270 -8.93 -1.70 -16.88
CA ALA A 270 -8.16 -1.60 -15.65
C ALA A 270 -6.92 -0.71 -15.81
N ILE A 271 -6.22 -0.79 -16.95
CA ILE A 271 -5.06 0.07 -17.25
C ILE A 271 -5.44 1.54 -17.40
N HIS A 272 -6.62 1.81 -17.98
CA HIS A 272 -7.15 3.16 -18.17
C HIS A 272 -7.97 3.68 -16.97
N SER A 273 -8.00 2.91 -15.87
CA SER A 273 -8.75 3.24 -14.68
C SER A 273 -8.26 4.57 -14.08
N PRO A 274 -9.15 5.42 -13.53
CA PRO A 274 -8.78 6.65 -12.80
C PRO A 274 -7.82 6.42 -11.62
N LEU A 275 -7.71 5.18 -11.18
CA LEU A 275 -6.84 4.73 -10.09
C LEU A 275 -5.38 4.60 -10.52
N ILE A 276 -5.12 4.50 -11.82
CA ILE A 276 -3.77 4.45 -12.39
C ILE A 276 -3.36 5.85 -12.85
N ASP A 277 -2.27 6.35 -12.29
CA ASP A 277 -1.73 7.68 -12.59
C ASP A 277 -0.34 7.66 -13.25
N LYS A 278 0.22 6.46 -13.48
CA LYS A 278 1.50 6.22 -14.16
C LYS A 278 1.37 5.00 -15.08
N SER A 279 2.30 4.89 -16.03
CA SER A 279 2.40 3.70 -16.89
C SER A 279 2.75 2.45 -16.07
N LEU A 280 2.30 1.28 -16.51
CA LEU A 280 2.77 -0.01 -15.99
C LEU A 280 4.21 -0.31 -16.40
N LYS A 281 4.72 0.37 -17.43
CA LYS A 281 6.14 0.29 -17.82
C LYS A 281 7.03 0.75 -16.67
N GLY A 282 8.03 -0.06 -16.34
CA GLY A 282 8.92 0.14 -15.20
C GLY A 282 8.46 -0.49 -13.89
N ALA A 283 7.27 -1.09 -13.81
CA ALA A 283 6.89 -1.93 -12.68
C ALA A 283 7.66 -3.25 -12.72
N ARG A 284 8.26 -3.66 -11.59
CA ARG A 284 8.97 -4.93 -11.47
C ARG A 284 8.13 -6.05 -10.84
N GLY A 285 7.01 -5.71 -10.21
CA GLY A 285 6.05 -6.70 -9.72
C GLY A 285 4.63 -6.35 -10.07
N ILE A 286 3.88 -7.32 -10.58
CA ILE A 286 2.47 -7.16 -10.94
C ILE A 286 1.66 -8.35 -10.44
N ILE A 287 0.53 -8.05 -9.80
CA ILE A 287 -0.51 -9.01 -9.48
C ILE A 287 -1.68 -8.72 -10.41
N LEU A 288 -1.97 -9.64 -11.32
CA LEU A 288 -3.16 -9.61 -12.17
C LEU A 288 -4.15 -10.63 -11.61
N ASN A 289 -5.34 -10.19 -11.24
CA ASN A 289 -6.43 -11.09 -10.88
C ASN A 289 -7.61 -10.89 -11.80
N ILE A 290 -8.14 -12.00 -12.29
CA ILE A 290 -9.31 -12.03 -13.16
C ILE A 290 -10.44 -12.74 -12.43
N THR A 291 -11.52 -12.02 -12.17
CA THR A 291 -12.73 -12.56 -11.57
C THR A 291 -13.82 -12.65 -12.64
N GLY A 292 -14.41 -13.83 -12.80
CA GLY A 292 -15.55 -14.06 -13.70
C GLY A 292 -16.46 -15.15 -13.14
N ASP A 293 -17.53 -15.50 -13.85
CA ASP A 293 -18.36 -16.65 -13.47
C ASP A 293 -17.86 -17.96 -14.13
N GLU A 294 -18.62 -19.04 -13.99
CA GLU A 294 -18.27 -20.37 -14.54
C GLU A 294 -18.14 -20.40 -16.07
N THR A 295 -18.54 -19.32 -16.77
CA THR A 295 -18.44 -19.21 -18.23
C THR A 295 -17.11 -18.62 -18.70
N LEU A 296 -16.26 -18.12 -17.79
CA LEU A 296 -14.97 -17.50 -18.11
C LEU A 296 -14.03 -18.48 -18.86
N PRO A 297 -13.71 -18.25 -20.14
CA PRO A 297 -12.83 -19.14 -20.90
C PRO A 297 -11.37 -18.98 -20.47
N ILE A 298 -10.64 -20.09 -20.38
CA ILE A 298 -9.18 -20.06 -20.12
C ILE A 298 -8.40 -19.34 -21.23
N HIS A 299 -8.91 -19.37 -22.46
CA HIS A 299 -8.30 -18.67 -23.59
C HIS A 299 -8.31 -17.14 -23.37
N ASP A 300 -9.41 -16.58 -22.90
CA ASP A 300 -9.53 -15.16 -22.57
C ASP A 300 -8.55 -14.76 -21.46
N VAL A 301 -8.41 -15.60 -20.43
CA VAL A 301 -7.44 -15.39 -19.34
C VAL A 301 -6.00 -15.37 -19.89
N ASN A 302 -5.66 -16.28 -20.80
CA ASN A 302 -4.34 -16.35 -21.42
C ASN A 302 -4.05 -15.13 -22.32
N GLU A 303 -5.03 -14.67 -23.10
CA GLU A 303 -4.90 -13.45 -23.90
C GLU A 303 -4.73 -12.22 -23.01
N ALA A 304 -5.48 -12.13 -21.92
CA ALA A 304 -5.40 -11.04 -20.96
C ALA A 304 -4.01 -10.97 -20.28
N ALA A 305 -3.48 -12.14 -19.88
CA ALA A 305 -2.11 -12.24 -19.36
C ALA A 305 -1.09 -11.81 -20.42
N SER A 306 -1.18 -12.33 -21.65
CA SER A 306 -0.30 -11.97 -22.77
C SER A 306 -0.33 -10.46 -23.08
N TYR A 307 -1.51 -9.85 -22.98
CA TYR A 307 -1.66 -8.40 -23.13
C TYR A 307 -0.90 -7.66 -22.03
N ILE A 308 -1.00 -8.06 -20.75
CA ILE A 308 -0.20 -7.45 -19.67
C ILE A 308 1.30 -7.60 -19.92
N PHE A 309 1.78 -8.78 -20.32
CA PHE A 309 3.19 -8.98 -20.67
C PHE A 309 3.67 -8.00 -21.76
N SER A 310 2.80 -7.68 -22.73
CA SER A 310 3.13 -6.70 -23.78
C SER A 310 3.20 -5.24 -23.29
N GLN A 311 2.61 -4.94 -22.12
CA GLN A 311 2.60 -3.61 -21.52
C GLN A 311 3.73 -3.40 -20.51
N THR A 312 4.54 -4.44 -20.25
CA THR A 312 5.59 -4.47 -19.23
C THR A 312 6.97 -4.70 -19.83
N GLU A 313 8.01 -4.68 -18.99
CA GLU A 313 9.38 -5.04 -19.39
C GLU A 313 9.62 -6.55 -19.21
N ASP A 314 10.66 -7.10 -19.86
CA ASP A 314 10.89 -8.56 -19.96
C ASP A 314 11.22 -9.24 -18.61
N ASP A 315 11.60 -8.47 -17.58
CA ASP A 315 12.02 -8.96 -16.25
C ASP A 315 10.97 -8.77 -15.15
N VAL A 316 9.73 -8.41 -15.50
CA VAL A 316 8.67 -8.22 -14.52
C VAL A 316 8.24 -9.55 -13.88
N ASN A 317 8.11 -9.56 -12.57
CA ASN A 317 7.50 -10.66 -11.83
C ASN A 317 5.97 -10.52 -11.86
N ILE A 318 5.29 -11.37 -12.63
CA ILE A 318 3.82 -11.36 -12.75
C ILE A 318 3.22 -12.55 -12.02
N ILE A 319 2.26 -12.27 -11.14
CA ILE A 319 1.43 -13.26 -10.47
C ILE A 319 0.02 -13.18 -11.05
N LEU A 320 -0.47 -14.30 -11.57
CA LEU A 320 -1.81 -14.42 -12.16
C LEU A 320 -2.76 -15.16 -11.22
N GLY A 321 -3.78 -14.47 -10.74
CA GLY A 321 -4.91 -15.02 -10.01
C GLY A 321 -6.15 -15.18 -10.89
N THR A 322 -6.94 -16.20 -10.63
CA THR A 322 -8.26 -16.34 -11.25
C THR A 322 -9.30 -16.82 -10.24
N VAL A 323 -10.36 -16.03 -10.10
CA VAL A 323 -11.46 -16.28 -9.16
C VAL A 323 -12.75 -16.53 -9.93
N ILE A 324 -13.45 -17.61 -9.57
CA ILE A 324 -14.78 -17.91 -10.11
C ILE A 324 -15.83 -17.49 -9.08
N ASP A 325 -16.58 -16.45 -9.43
CA ASP A 325 -17.70 -15.92 -8.64
C ASP A 325 -18.98 -15.96 -9.48
N LYS A 326 -19.92 -16.81 -9.05
CA LYS A 326 -21.23 -16.99 -9.72
C LYS A 326 -22.06 -15.71 -9.74
N SER A 327 -21.80 -14.75 -8.85
CA SER A 327 -22.52 -13.47 -8.81
C SER A 327 -22.17 -12.54 -9.97
N MET A 328 -21.10 -12.85 -10.73
CA MET A 328 -20.61 -12.02 -11.82
C MET A 328 -21.54 -12.01 -13.04
N ASN A 329 -22.39 -13.04 -13.25
CA ASN A 329 -23.43 -13.08 -14.30
C ASN A 329 -22.94 -12.62 -15.69
N GLY A 330 -21.85 -13.22 -16.19
CA GLY A 330 -21.22 -12.89 -17.47
C GLY A 330 -20.32 -11.65 -17.47
N MET A 331 -20.21 -10.94 -16.35
CA MET A 331 -19.23 -9.87 -16.17
C MET A 331 -17.86 -10.45 -15.81
N ILE A 332 -16.81 -9.81 -16.30
CA ILE A 332 -15.42 -10.11 -15.97
C ILE A 332 -14.83 -8.85 -15.34
N GLN A 333 -14.17 -9.01 -14.19
CA GLN A 333 -13.43 -7.94 -13.51
C GLN A 333 -11.95 -8.28 -13.54
N ALA A 334 -11.13 -7.35 -14.05
CA ALA A 334 -9.69 -7.40 -13.91
C ALA A 334 -9.25 -6.45 -12.80
N THR A 335 -8.40 -6.94 -11.91
CA THR A 335 -7.73 -6.16 -10.87
C THR A 335 -6.23 -6.27 -11.09
N ILE A 336 -5.56 -5.13 -11.24
CA ILE A 336 -4.12 -5.04 -11.46
C ILE A 336 -3.51 -4.31 -10.28
N ILE A 337 -2.57 -4.92 -9.60
CA ILE A 337 -1.73 -4.24 -8.61
C ILE A 337 -0.31 -4.24 -9.15
N ALA A 338 0.25 -3.07 -9.41
CA ALA A 338 1.62 -2.92 -9.88
C ALA A 338 2.46 -2.27 -8.79
N THR A 339 3.67 -2.79 -8.58
CA THR A 339 4.58 -2.40 -7.50
C THR A 339 6.00 -2.28 -8.02
N ASP A 340 6.83 -1.65 -7.20
CA ASP A 340 8.27 -1.59 -7.43
C ASP A 340 8.69 -0.92 -8.75
N PHE A 341 8.26 0.33 -8.91
CA PHE A 341 8.56 1.12 -10.12
C PHE A 341 10.02 1.56 -10.17
N ALA A 342 10.68 1.45 -11.33
CA ALA A 342 12.07 1.84 -11.52
C ALA A 342 12.40 3.30 -11.13
N ASP A 343 11.47 4.23 -11.38
CA ASP A 343 11.63 5.65 -11.05
C ASP A 343 11.67 5.93 -9.54
N SER A 344 11.20 5.00 -8.71
CA SER A 344 11.14 5.19 -7.25
C SER A 344 12.53 5.19 -6.59
N LEU A 345 13.53 4.58 -7.24
CA LEU A 345 14.93 4.61 -6.79
C LEU A 345 15.65 5.91 -7.17
N ALA A 346 15.17 6.64 -8.18
CA ALA A 346 15.80 7.86 -8.67
C ALA A 346 15.66 9.06 -7.70
N LEU A 347 14.80 8.97 -6.69
CA LEU A 347 14.60 10.02 -5.67
C LEU A 347 15.55 9.92 -4.46
N LYS A 348 16.38 8.87 -4.35
CA LYS A 348 17.29 8.67 -3.20
C LYS A 348 18.77 8.93 -3.46
N SER A 349 19.16 9.27 -4.68
CA SER A 349 20.53 9.70 -4.98
C SER A 349 20.50 11.11 -5.53
N PRO A 350 20.88 12.16 -4.75
CA PRO A 350 21.32 13.38 -5.38
C PRO A 350 22.59 13.01 -6.15
N THR A 351 22.46 12.78 -7.46
CA THR A 351 23.61 12.87 -8.35
C THR A 351 24.09 14.31 -8.21
N ILE A 352 25.11 14.49 -7.38
CA ILE A 352 25.89 15.73 -7.38
C ILE A 352 26.50 15.76 -8.78
N GLU A 353 25.87 16.49 -9.69
CA GLU A 353 26.53 16.90 -10.92
C GLU A 353 27.75 17.71 -10.49
N ALA A 354 28.92 17.07 -10.54
CA ALA A 354 30.18 17.79 -10.44
C ALA A 354 30.14 18.88 -11.53
N PRO A 355 30.39 20.15 -11.20
CA PRO A 355 30.34 21.22 -12.19
C PRO A 355 31.32 20.86 -13.31
N LYS A 356 30.82 20.76 -14.55
CA LYS A 356 31.65 20.59 -15.73
C LYS A 356 32.61 21.77 -15.79
N SER A 357 33.90 21.48 -15.59
CA SER A 357 34.98 22.44 -15.71
C SER A 357 34.96 23.04 -17.12
N THR A 358 34.65 24.33 -17.24
CA THR A 358 34.74 25.11 -18.48
C THR A 358 36.16 25.61 -18.71
N VAL A 359 37.15 24.71 -18.59
CA VAL A 359 38.50 25.03 -19.08
C VAL A 359 38.50 24.77 -20.57
N ALA A 360 38.49 25.87 -21.34
CA ALA A 360 38.73 25.85 -22.77
C ALA A 360 40.06 25.13 -23.05
N VAL A 361 40.03 24.12 -23.90
CA VAL A 361 41.22 23.42 -24.39
C VAL A 361 42.02 24.42 -25.22
N ALA A 362 43.00 25.07 -24.61
CA ALA A 362 44.01 25.82 -25.33
C ALA A 362 44.94 24.83 -26.04
N GLN A 363 45.08 25.00 -27.35
CA GLN A 363 45.93 24.21 -28.21
C GLN A 363 47.41 24.29 -27.78
N GLY A 364 48.07 23.12 -27.75
CA GLY A 364 49.51 22.97 -28.05
C GLY A 364 50.51 23.36 -26.96
N PHE A 365 50.87 22.41 -26.09
CA PHE A 365 52.17 22.42 -25.42
C PHE A 365 52.97 21.18 -25.81
N THR A 366 54.01 21.36 -26.62
CA THR A 366 55.04 20.34 -26.86
C THR A 366 56.05 20.39 -25.73
N PHE A 367 56.20 19.30 -24.99
CA PHE A 367 57.24 19.16 -23.98
C PHE A 367 58.57 18.86 -24.65
N ASP A 368 59.54 19.76 -24.48
CA ASP A 368 60.92 19.53 -24.87
C ASP A 368 61.55 18.46 -23.95
N LYS A 369 62.38 17.58 -24.51
CA LYS A 369 62.99 16.48 -23.73
C LYS A 369 63.93 17.04 -22.64
N PRO A 370 63.91 16.50 -21.41
CA PRO A 370 64.77 16.99 -20.34
C PRO A 370 66.25 16.66 -20.62
N LYS A 371 67.13 17.66 -20.45
CA LYS A 371 68.59 17.47 -20.37
C LYS A 371 68.95 16.76 -19.06
N THR A 372 69.88 15.81 -19.13
CA THR A 372 70.47 15.09 -17.99
C THR A 372 71.11 16.04 -16.95
N PRO A 373 70.94 15.80 -15.64
CA PRO A 373 71.53 16.62 -14.60
C PRO A 373 73.03 16.31 -14.37
N PRO A 374 73.84 17.28 -13.88
CA PRO A 374 75.21 17.03 -13.42
C PRO A 374 75.22 16.34 -12.03
N PRO A 375 76.34 15.68 -11.65
CA PRO A 375 76.40 14.87 -10.43
C PRO A 375 76.45 15.68 -9.14
N GLU A 376 75.97 15.04 -8.09
CA GLU A 376 75.72 15.50 -6.72
C GLU A 376 76.89 16.24 -6.05
N ASN A 377 76.55 17.26 -5.24
CA ASN A 377 77.38 17.65 -4.10
C ASN A 377 76.50 17.80 -2.86
N LYS A 378 76.88 17.07 -1.81
CA LYS A 378 76.13 16.84 -0.56
C LYS A 378 75.97 18.14 0.23
N PHE A 379 74.74 18.51 0.56
CA PHE A 379 74.46 19.48 1.62
C PHE A 379 73.86 18.74 2.83
N GLN A 380 74.60 18.70 3.94
CA GLN A 380 74.19 18.06 5.19
C GLN A 380 73.17 18.93 5.93
N MET A 381 72.12 18.31 6.47
CA MET A 381 71.12 18.94 7.33
C MET A 381 71.67 19.24 8.74
N PRO A 382 71.28 20.35 9.39
CA PRO A 382 71.68 20.62 10.76
C PRO A 382 70.98 19.70 11.75
N THR A 383 71.75 19.20 12.72
CA THR A 383 71.31 18.27 13.78
C THR A 383 70.59 19.03 14.89
N PHE A 384 69.37 18.61 15.24
CA PHE A 384 68.65 19.12 16.42
C PHE A 384 69.15 18.40 17.69
N ASN A 385 69.83 19.15 18.58
CA ASN A 385 70.28 18.64 19.87
C ASN A 385 69.13 18.59 20.88
N PHE A 386 68.70 17.39 21.27
CA PHE A 386 67.92 17.19 22.50
C PHE A 386 68.88 17.03 23.69
N ARG A 387 68.76 17.90 24.69
CA ARG A 387 69.50 17.81 25.96
C ARG A 387 68.61 17.14 27.03
N PRO A 388 68.99 15.99 27.59
CA PRO A 388 68.32 15.43 28.76
C PRO A 388 68.68 16.20 30.04
N ILE A 389 67.71 16.21 30.96
CA ILE A 389 67.71 16.85 32.27
C ILE A 389 68.86 16.31 33.14
N GLY A 390 69.64 17.22 33.73
CA GLY A 390 70.79 16.89 34.57
C GLY A 390 70.41 16.38 35.96
N SER A 391 71.27 15.52 36.52
CA SER A 391 71.28 15.17 37.93
C SER A 391 72.69 15.33 38.51
N LYS A 392 72.86 16.34 39.38
CA LYS A 392 73.89 16.48 40.44
C LYS A 392 75.35 16.55 39.94
N SER A 393 76.29 17.27 40.53
CA SER A 393 76.48 17.75 41.90
C SER A 393 77.66 18.74 41.90
N ASP A 394 77.56 19.70 42.82
CA ASP A 394 78.63 20.24 43.65
C ASP A 394 79.64 21.28 43.14
N ASP A 395 79.71 22.31 43.99
CA ASP A 395 80.87 23.06 44.48
C ASP A 395 81.22 24.44 43.89
N GLN A 396 80.96 25.41 44.79
CA GLN A 396 81.57 26.72 45.07
C GLN A 396 81.15 27.95 44.27
#